data_AF-A0A7W5SAR9-F1
#
_entry.id   AF-A0A7W5SAR9-F1
#
_cell.length_a   1.000
_cell.length_b   1.000
_cell.length_c   1.000
_cell.angle_alpha   90.00
_cell.angle_beta   90.00
_cell.angle_gamma   90.00
#
_symmetry.space_group_name_H-M   'P 1'
#
loop_
_entity.id
_entity.type
_entity.pdbx_description
1 polymer ?
#
loop_
_entity_poly.entity_id
_entity_poly.type
_entity_poly.pdbx_seq_one_letter_code
_entity_poly.pdbx_strand_id
1 'polypeptide(L)'
;MEAAGLTDAPSLVILVAGAVGGACGGALGARLAQASFWKGPVILALAWLISSIVVSLLAVLFAISDTVASIVGTVSFILVAGLCGRLLKISGRAIANIILGGFLGAMLFAFILVYALYRH
;
A
#
# COMPACT_ATOMS: atom_id res chain seq x y z
N MET A 1 24.52 -7.48 -25.73
CA MET A 1 24.16 -7.99 -24.39
C MET A 1 24.01 -6.79 -23.48
N GLU A 2 22.97 -6.00 -23.73
CA GLU A 2 22.77 -4.68 -23.12
C GLU A 2 21.34 -4.57 -22.58
N ALA A 3 21.24 -4.03 -21.36
CA ALA A 3 20.17 -3.14 -20.90
C ALA A 3 18.70 -3.62 -20.88
N ALA A 4 18.41 -4.92 -20.79
CA ALA A 4 17.03 -5.41 -20.65
C ALA A 4 16.50 -5.48 -19.20
N GLY A 5 17.29 -5.13 -18.18
CA GLY A 5 16.95 -5.39 -16.77
C GLY A 5 16.75 -4.16 -15.86
N LEU A 6 17.11 -2.95 -16.30
CA LEU A 6 17.07 -1.75 -15.43
C LEU A 6 15.78 -0.93 -15.56
N THR A 7 15.00 -1.08 -16.63
CA THR A 7 13.76 -0.31 -16.82
C THR A 7 12.62 -0.81 -15.93
N ASP A 8 12.65 -2.07 -15.51
CA ASP A 8 11.62 -2.69 -14.63
C ASP A 8 12.02 -2.70 -13.15
N ALA A 9 13.28 -2.42 -12.83
CA ALA A 9 13.76 -2.36 -11.46
C ALA A 9 12.98 -1.37 -10.58
N PRO A 10 12.60 -0.15 -11.04
CA PRO A 10 11.86 0.81 -10.22
C PRO A 10 10.45 0.31 -9.88
N SER A 11 9.75 -0.31 -10.83
CA SER A 11 8.38 -0.80 -10.63
C SER A 11 8.36 -2.03 -9.72
N LEU A 12 9.34 -2.93 -9.86
CA LEU A 12 9.54 -4.07 -8.95
C LEU A 12 9.86 -3.62 -7.53
N VAL A 13 10.74 -2.62 -7.35
CA VAL A 13 11.06 -2.07 -6.02
C VAL A 13 9.82 -1.48 -5.36
N ILE A 14 9.01 -0.71 -6.10
CA ILE A 14 7.77 -0.14 -5.59
C ILE A 14 6.76 -1.23 -5.20
N LEU A 15 6.61 -2.26 -6.04
CA LEU A 15 5.72 -3.39 -5.77
C LEU A 15 6.14 -4.18 -4.54
N VAL A 16 7.41 -4.56 -4.45
CA VAL A 16 7.93 -5.36 -3.33
C VAL A 16 7.92 -4.53 -2.04
N ALA A 17 8.31 -3.26 -2.09
CA ALA A 17 8.25 -2.39 -0.93
C ALA A 17 6.81 -2.12 -0.47
N GLY A 18 5.90 -1.86 -1.41
CA GLY A 18 4.47 -1.70 -1.11
C GLY A 18 3.87 -2.96 -0.48
N ALA A 19 4.15 -4.13 -1.04
CA ALA A 19 3.60 -5.39 -0.55
C ALA A 19 4.23 -5.83 0.78
N VAL A 20 5.56 -5.98 0.82
CA VAL A 20 6.28 -6.52 1.99
C VAL A 20 6.40 -5.46 3.07
N GLY A 21 6.90 -4.28 2.72
CA GLY A 21 7.02 -3.16 3.66
C GLY A 21 5.65 -2.72 4.17
N GLY A 22 4.64 -2.64 3.29
CA GLY A 22 3.27 -2.35 3.68
C GLY A 22 2.65 -3.40 4.61
N ALA A 23 2.84 -4.69 4.34
CA ALA A 23 2.35 -5.75 5.22
C ALA A 23 3.04 -5.72 6.59
N CYS A 24 4.38 -5.65 6.63
CA CYS A 24 5.13 -5.56 7.89
C CYS A 24 4.74 -4.30 8.68
N GLY A 25 4.67 -3.17 7.99
CA GLY A 25 4.25 -1.89 8.56
C GLY A 25 2.82 -1.93 9.10
N GLY A 26 1.89 -2.51 8.35
CA GLY A 26 0.50 -2.68 8.77
C GLY A 26 0.35 -3.61 9.97
N ALA A 27 1.13 -4.70 10.03
CA ALA A 27 1.16 -5.60 11.18
C ALA A 27 1.70 -4.90 12.44
N LEU A 28 2.75 -4.09 12.30
CA LEU A 28 3.28 -3.26 13.38
C LEU A 28 2.26 -2.21 13.83
N GLY A 29 1.61 -1.52 12.90
CA GLY A 29 0.53 -0.58 13.18
C GLY A 29 -0.65 -1.22 13.92
N ALA A 30 -1.03 -2.44 13.54
CA ALA A 30 -2.06 -3.21 14.25
C ALA A 30 -1.63 -3.56 15.68
N ARG A 31 -0.37 -4.00 15.88
CA ARG A 31 0.19 -4.30 17.21
C ARG A 31 0.24 -3.06 18.11
N LEU A 32 0.70 -1.92 17.58
CA LEU A 32 0.73 -0.65 18.33
C LEU A 32 -0.67 -0.23 18.78
N ALA A 33 -1.69 -0.61 18.01
CA ALA A 33 -3.07 -0.33 18.31
C ALA A 33 -3.79 -1.41 19.14
N GLN A 34 -3.05 -2.36 19.73
CA GLN A 34 -3.60 -3.48 20.52
C GLN A 34 -4.59 -4.35 19.72
N ALA A 35 -4.48 -4.36 18.39
CA ALA A 35 -5.27 -5.22 17.51
C ALA A 35 -4.48 -6.48 17.12
N SER A 36 -5.21 -7.52 16.70
CA SER A 36 -4.58 -8.74 16.19
C SER A 36 -3.69 -8.42 14.98
N PHE A 37 -2.43 -8.87 15.02
CA PHE A 37 -1.39 -8.52 14.03
C PHE A 37 -1.81 -8.82 12.57
N TRP A 38 -2.55 -9.89 12.34
CA TRP A 38 -2.98 -10.32 11.00
C TRP A 38 -3.99 -9.36 10.35
N LYS A 39 -4.71 -8.57 11.15
CA LYS A 39 -5.72 -7.63 10.63
C LYS A 39 -5.10 -6.49 9.84
N GLY A 40 -3.90 -6.05 10.22
CA GLY A 40 -3.19 -4.96 9.54
C GLY A 40 -2.90 -5.27 8.07
N PRO A 41 -2.13 -6.33 7.76
CA PRO A 41 -1.87 -6.76 6.39
C PRO A 41 -3.14 -7.01 5.59
N VAL A 42 -4.15 -7.65 6.18
CA VAL A 42 -5.41 -7.97 5.50
C VAL A 42 -6.17 -6.71 5.10
N ILE A 43 -6.26 -5.71 5.99
CA ILE A 43 -6.91 -4.43 5.68
C ILE A 43 -6.19 -3.72 4.54
N LEU A 44 -4.86 -3.64 4.60
CA LEU A 44 -4.08 -2.94 3.58
C LEU A 44 -4.13 -3.67 2.23
N ALA A 45 -4.08 -5.01 2.23
CA ALA A 45 -4.17 -5.80 1.01
C ALA A 45 -5.53 -5.65 0.33
N LEU A 46 -6.64 -5.73 1.10
CA LEU A 46 -7.98 -5.52 0.58
C LEU A 46 -8.18 -4.08 0.08
N ALA A 47 -7.70 -3.10 0.83
CA ALA A 47 -7.75 -1.71 0.43
C ALA A 47 -6.99 -1.46 -0.88
N TRP A 48 -5.81 -2.04 -1.03
CA TRP A 48 -5.02 -1.91 -2.25
C TRP A 48 -5.71 -2.58 -3.45
N LEU A 49 -6.20 -3.81 -3.28
CA LEU A 49 -6.88 -4.56 -4.34
C LEU A 49 -8.15 -3.85 -4.83
N ILE A 50 -9.01 -3.40 -3.91
CA ILE A 50 -10.27 -2.75 -4.29
C ILE A 50 -9.98 -1.40 -4.94
N SER A 51 -9.00 -0.65 -4.43
CA SER A 51 -8.65 0.66 -4.98
C SER A 51 -8.05 0.56 -6.37
N SER A 52 -7.22 -0.46 -6.64
CA SER A 52 -6.67 -0.68 -7.97
C SER A 52 -7.75 -1.06 -8.98
N ILE A 53 -8.75 -1.85 -8.57
CA ILE A 53 -9.93 -2.17 -9.40
C ILE A 53 -10.73 -0.90 -9.70
N VAL A 54 -11.02 -0.08 -8.69
CA VAL A 54 -11.77 1.18 -8.85
C VAL A 54 -11.06 2.13 -9.82
N VAL A 55 -9.74 2.33 -9.64
CA VAL A 55 -8.95 3.19 -10.53
C VAL A 55 -8.91 2.63 -11.94
N SER A 56 -8.71 1.32 -12.10
CA SER A 56 -8.68 0.68 -13.42
C SER A 56 -10.01 0.82 -14.15
N LEU A 57 -11.14 0.64 -13.46
CA LEU A 57 -12.47 0.84 -14.05
C LEU A 57 -12.69 2.29 -14.46
N LEU A 58 -12.32 3.26 -13.62
CA LEU A 58 -12.45 4.68 -13.94
C LEU A 58 -11.56 5.12 -15.11
N ALA A 59 -10.34 4.59 -15.18
CA ALA A 59 -9.43 4.84 -16.28
C ALA A 59 -10.01 4.35 -17.61
N VAL A 60 -10.59 3.15 -17.62
CA VAL A 60 -11.22 2.56 -18.83
C VAL A 60 -12.51 3.30 -19.22
N LEU A 61 -13.35 3.65 -18.24
CA LEU A 61 -14.69 4.20 -18.51
C LEU A 61 -14.70 5.70 -18.83
N PHE A 62 -13.80 6.47 -18.21
CA PHE A 62 -13.84 7.93 -18.26
C PHE A 62 -12.56 8.58 -18.77
N ALA A 63 -11.55 7.80 -19.16
CA ALA A 63 -10.26 8.29 -19.66
C ALA A 63 -9.66 9.39 -18.75
N ILE A 64 -9.70 9.15 -17.44
CA ILE A 64 -9.22 10.12 -16.44
C ILE A 64 -7.71 10.30 -16.52
N SER A 65 -7.23 11.50 -16.17
CA SER A 65 -5.79 11.78 -16.09
C SER A 65 -5.11 11.05 -14.93
N ASP A 66 -3.80 10.83 -15.04
CA ASP A 66 -2.99 10.16 -14.00
C ASP A 66 -3.11 10.84 -12.63
N THR A 67 -3.22 12.17 -12.60
CA THR A 67 -3.41 12.93 -11.38
C THR A 67 -4.74 12.58 -10.71
N VAL A 68 -5.82 12.50 -11.49
CA VAL A 68 -7.15 12.12 -10.97
C VAL A 68 -7.13 10.67 -10.51
N ALA A 69 -6.50 9.77 -11.28
CA ALA A 69 -6.35 8.36 -10.91
C ALA A 69 -5.62 8.19 -9.57
N SER A 70 -4.56 8.97 -9.34
CA SER A 70 -3.81 8.96 -8.08
C SER A 70 -4.63 9.46 -6.89
N ILE A 71 -5.38 10.56 -7.06
CA ILE A 71 -6.27 11.10 -6.02
C ILE A 71 -7.37 10.09 -5.70
N VAL A 72 -8.05 9.56 -6.72
CA VAL A 72 -9.13 8.60 -6.53
C VAL A 72 -8.61 7.31 -5.91
N GLY A 73 -7.45 6.81 -6.34
CA GLY A 73 -6.83 5.63 -5.75
C GLY A 73 -6.52 5.82 -4.27
N THR A 74 -5.98 6.98 -3.89
CA THR A 74 -5.68 7.31 -2.49
C THR A 74 -6.94 7.42 -1.64
N VAL A 75 -7.96 8.13 -2.12
CA VAL A 75 -9.24 8.27 -1.42
C VAL A 75 -9.94 6.92 -1.28
N SER A 76 -9.99 6.13 -2.37
CA SER A 76 -10.56 4.78 -2.36
C SER A 76 -9.84 3.89 -1.35
N PHE A 77 -8.51 3.99 -1.29
CA PHE A 77 -7.69 3.18 -0.36
C PHE A 77 -8.04 3.49 1.09
N ILE A 78 -8.12 4.77 1.45
CA ILE A 78 -8.45 5.20 2.81
C ILE A 78 -9.87 4.76 3.18
N LEU A 79 -10.84 4.93 2.27
CA LEU A 79 -12.23 4.55 2.50
C LEU A 79 -12.38 3.03 2.68
N VAL A 80 -11.76 2.24 1.81
CA VAL A 80 -11.82 0.77 1.90
C VAL A 80 -11.09 0.28 3.15
N ALA A 81 -9.92 0.83 3.47
CA ALA A 81 -9.21 0.49 4.71
C ALA A 81 -10.07 0.80 5.95
N GLY A 82 -10.76 1.95 5.94
CA GLY A 82 -11.75 2.33 6.95
C GLY A 82 -12.91 1.33 7.06
N LEU A 83 -13.48 0.94 5.93
CA LEU A 83 -14.59 -0.01 5.87
C LEU A 83 -14.17 -1.41 6.36
N CYS A 84 -13.04 -1.93 5.88
CA CYS A 84 -12.46 -3.20 6.32
C CYS A 84 -12.14 -3.18 7.81
N GLY A 85 -11.56 -2.09 8.32
CA GLY A 85 -11.30 -1.94 9.74
C GLY A 85 -12.58 -1.94 10.58
N ARG A 86 -13.64 -1.29 10.10
CA ARG A 86 -14.94 -1.29 10.76
C ARG A 86 -15.58 -2.67 10.79
N LEU A 87 -15.53 -3.43 9.67
CA LEU A 87 -15.99 -4.82 9.59
C LEU A 87 -15.23 -5.73 10.56
N LEU A 88 -13.94 -5.48 10.77
CA LEU A 88 -13.09 -6.21 11.71
C LEU A 88 -13.18 -5.72 13.17
N LYS A 89 -14.14 -4.83 13.45
CA LYS A 89 -14.41 -4.22 14.77
C LYS A 89 -13.19 -3.51 15.36
N ILE A 90 -12.43 -2.83 14.51
CA ILE A 90 -11.25 -2.05 14.90
C ILE A 90 -11.64 -0.59 15.12
N SER A 91 -11.07 0.05 16.14
CA SER A 91 -11.30 1.47 16.40
C SER A 91 -10.69 2.35 15.30
N GLY A 92 -11.26 3.53 15.05
CA GLY A 92 -10.72 4.46 14.03
C GLY A 92 -9.25 4.82 14.25
N ARG A 93 -8.83 5.00 15.52
CA ARG A 93 -7.42 5.23 15.88
C ARG A 93 -6.53 4.06 15.48
N ALA A 94 -7.01 2.84 15.67
CA ALA A 94 -6.27 1.65 15.31
C ALA A 94 -6.14 1.47 13.79
N ILE A 95 -7.18 1.82 13.02
CA ILE A 95 -7.13 1.84 11.56
C ILE A 95 -6.11 2.87 11.07
N ALA A 96 -6.10 4.07 11.65
CA ALA A 96 -5.12 5.10 11.32
C ALA A 96 -3.68 4.63 11.58
N ASN A 97 -3.43 3.98 12.72
CA ASN A 97 -2.13 3.41 13.04
C ASN A 97 -1.71 2.29 12.05
N ILE A 98 -2.65 1.48 11.58
CA ILE A 98 -2.39 0.45 10.56
C ILE A 98 -2.01 1.09 9.23
N ILE A 99 -2.73 2.12 8.79
CA ILE A 99 -2.45 2.83 7.53
C ILE A 99 -1.09 3.54 7.61
N LEU A 100 -0.85 4.28 8.69
CA LEU A 100 0.42 4.96 8.93
C LEU A 100 1.58 3.97 9.03
N GLY A 101 1.39 2.88 9.78
CA GLY A 101 2.36 1.80 9.90
C GLY A 101 2.70 1.20 8.54
N GLY A 102 1.69 0.87 7.74
CA GLY A 102 1.86 0.35 6.38
C GLY A 102 2.62 1.31 5.47
N PHE A 103 2.27 2.59 5.49
CA PHE A 103 2.95 3.61 4.70
C PHE A 103 4.42 3.77 5.11
N LEU A 104 4.71 3.87 6.41
CA LEU A 104 6.09 3.94 6.91
C LEU A 104 6.89 2.67 6.58
N GLY A 105 6.28 1.50 6.74
CA GLY A 105 6.92 0.23 6.44
C GLY A 105 7.28 0.11 4.95
N ALA A 106 6.36 0.50 4.07
CA ALA A 106 6.61 0.54 2.63
C ALA A 106 7.73 1.54 2.28
N MET A 107 7.71 2.74 2.87
CA MET A 107 8.71 3.77 2.61
C MET A 107 10.12 3.37 3.09
N LEU A 108 10.23 2.81 4.30
CA LEU A 108 11.50 2.32 4.84
C LEU A 108 12.05 1.17 3.99
N PHE A 109 11.20 0.22 3.59
CA PHE A 109 11.64 -0.91 2.78
C PHE A 109 12.05 -0.48 1.38
N ALA A 110 11.34 0.48 0.77
CA ALA A 110 11.74 1.08 -0.50
C ALA A 110 13.12 1.73 -0.38
N PHE A 111 13.37 2.51 0.68
CA PHE A 111 14.66 3.14 0.90
C PHE A 111 15.80 2.12 1.03
N ILE A 112 15.57 1.02 1.77
CA ILE A 112 16.53 -0.07 1.92
C ILE A 112 16.81 -0.75 0.57
N LEU A 113 15.77 -1.08 -0.20
CA LEU A 113 15.91 -1.71 -1.51
C LEU A 113 16.68 -0.82 -2.49
N VAL A 114 16.33 0.47 -2.56
CA VAL A 114 17.04 1.45 -3.38
C VAL A 114 18.49 1.51 -2.94
N TYR A 115 18.77 1.71 -1.65
CA TYR A 115 20.14 1.77 -1.14
C TYR A 115 20.95 0.50 -1.47
N ALA A 116 20.34 -0.69 -1.34
CA ALA A 116 21.00 -1.95 -1.66
C ALA A 116 21.30 -2.10 -3.16
N LEU A 117 20.38 -1.68 -4.04
CA LEU A 117 20.54 -1.77 -5.49
C LEU A 117 21.58 -0.79 -6.04
N TYR A 118 21.68 0.42 -5.48
CA TYR A 118 22.62 1.46 -5.96
C TYR A 118 24.02 1.37 -5.34
N ARG A 119 24.25 0.48 -4.37
CA ARG A 119 25.56 0.25 -3.76
C ARG A 119 26.38 -0.82 -4.49
N HIS A 120 25.77 -1.58 -5.39
CA HIS A 120 26.40 -2.56 -6.27
C HIS A 120 26.55 -2.00 -7.69
#